data_AF-A0A9P8F2F4-F1
#
_entry.id   AF-A0A9P8F2F4-F1
#
_cell.length_a   1.000
_cell.length_b   1.000
_cell.length_c   1.000
_cell.angle_alpha   90.00
_cell.angle_beta   90.00
_cell.angle_gamma   90.00
#
_symmetry.space_group_name_H-M   'P 1'
#
loop_
_entity.id
_entity.type
_entity.pdbx_description
1 polymer ?
#
loop_
_entity_poly.entity_id
_entity_poly.type
_entity_poly.pdbx_seq_one_letter_code
_entity_poly.pdbx_strand_id
1 'polypeptide(L)'
;MRFMRPWLAVAGLSLLSASASAETQQTAFGVETTAPDGFTHKHEAGRCAIRGHCGKQGFFGSDLPCPDNGLAEEPTADTRKTLMSICGDKWAEGPVCCTDEQLGALSSNLKRAES
;
A
#
# COMPACT_ATOMS: atom_id res chain seq x y z
N MET A 1 19.06 -38.35 10.43
CA MET A 1 18.31 -39.53 9.93
C MET A 1 17.46 -39.07 8.77
N ARG A 2 17.71 -39.63 7.58
CA ARG A 2 17.22 -39.14 6.28
C ARG A 2 16.01 -40.00 5.90
N PHE A 3 14.80 -39.50 6.11
CA PHE A 3 13.59 -40.21 5.72
C PHE A 3 13.24 -39.90 4.27
N MET A 4 13.71 -40.79 3.38
CA MET A 4 13.20 -40.94 2.01
C MET A 4 11.71 -41.30 2.06
N ARG A 5 10.87 -40.56 1.35
CA ARG A 5 9.48 -40.96 1.04
C ARG A 5 9.46 -41.54 -0.38
N PRO A 6 9.00 -42.79 -0.55
CA PRO A 6 9.03 -43.46 -1.85
C PRO A 6 7.89 -42.95 -2.73
N TRP A 7 8.19 -42.82 -4.02
CA TRP A 7 7.20 -42.81 -5.09
C TRP A 7 6.32 -44.06 -4.98
N LEU A 8 5.02 -43.87 -4.80
CA LEU A 8 4.00 -44.85 -5.12
C LEU A 8 3.05 -44.19 -6.11
N ALA A 9 3.22 -44.61 -7.36
CA ALA A 9 2.33 -44.35 -8.46
C ALA A 9 0.98 -45.01 -8.19
N VAL A 10 -0.11 -44.24 -8.32
CA VAL A 10 -1.45 -44.79 -8.51
C VAL A 10 -1.91 -44.34 -9.88
N ALA A 11 -1.79 -45.26 -10.84
CA ALA A 11 -2.50 -45.21 -12.10
C ALA A 11 -3.99 -45.42 -11.79
N GLY A 12 -4.79 -44.37 -11.96
CA GLY A 12 -6.23 -44.39 -11.75
C GLY A 12 -6.93 -43.82 -12.97
N LEU A 13 -7.23 -44.71 -13.91
CA LEU A 13 -7.99 -44.49 -15.12
C LEU A 13 -9.43 -44.05 -14.76
N SER A 14 -9.77 -42.78 -15.01
CA SER A 14 -11.16 -42.29 -14.95
C SER A 14 -11.49 -41.46 -16.19
N LEU A 15 -12.25 -42.11 -17.07
CA LEU A 15 -13.37 -41.58 -17.86
C LEU A 15 -13.10 -40.37 -18.78
N LEU A 16 -12.97 -40.71 -20.07
CA LEU A 16 -13.31 -39.84 -21.19
C LEU A 16 -14.79 -39.43 -21.11
N SER A 17 -15.06 -38.17 -20.83
CA SER A 17 -16.23 -37.47 -21.36
C SER A 17 -15.75 -36.47 -22.40
N ALA A 18 -15.88 -36.86 -23.67
CA ALA A 18 -15.76 -35.96 -24.80
C ALA A 18 -17.03 -35.12 -24.91
N SER A 19 -16.95 -33.83 -24.64
CA SER A 19 -17.88 -32.83 -25.15
C SER A 19 -17.06 -31.79 -25.91
N ALA A 20 -17.36 -31.69 -27.19
CA ALA A 20 -16.62 -30.94 -28.19
C ALA A 20 -16.63 -29.42 -27.94
N SER A 21 -15.45 -28.84 -28.13
CA SER A 21 -15.16 -27.54 -28.75
C SER A 21 -16.11 -26.37 -28.49
N ALA A 22 -15.72 -25.49 -27.57
CA ALA A 22 -15.30 -24.12 -27.89
C ALA A 22 -14.81 -23.44 -26.61
N GLU A 23 -13.52 -23.58 -26.32
CA GLU A 23 -12.81 -22.70 -25.40
C GLU A 23 -12.69 -21.32 -26.06
N THR A 24 -13.79 -20.57 -26.12
CA THR A 24 -13.73 -19.15 -26.39
C THR A 24 -13.29 -18.46 -25.11
N GLN A 25 -11.96 -18.47 -24.94
CA GLN A 25 -11.16 -17.37 -24.43
C GLN A 25 -11.78 -16.58 -23.27
N GLN A 26 -11.28 -16.90 -22.08
CA GLN A 26 -10.97 -15.88 -21.08
C GLN A 26 -10.02 -14.84 -21.71
N THR A 27 -10.59 -13.85 -22.40
CA THR A 27 -9.90 -12.63 -22.81
C THR A 27 -10.78 -11.45 -22.41
N ALA A 28 -10.88 -11.19 -21.10
CA ALA A 28 -11.43 -9.93 -20.59
C ALA A 28 -10.99 -9.66 -19.14
N PHE A 29 -9.68 -9.74 -18.87
CA PHE A 29 -9.07 -8.92 -17.81
C PHE A 29 -8.14 -7.95 -18.50
N GLY A 30 -8.72 -6.84 -18.96
CA GLY A 30 -7.99 -5.84 -19.72
C GLY A 30 -8.85 -4.66 -20.10
N VAL A 31 -9.83 -4.29 -19.28
CA VAL A 31 -10.20 -2.89 -19.20
C VAL A 31 -9.17 -2.28 -18.27
N GLU A 32 -8.01 -1.93 -18.83
CA GLU A 32 -7.20 -0.85 -18.26
C GLU A 32 -8.08 0.38 -18.36
N THR A 33 -8.82 0.64 -17.28
CA THR A 33 -9.33 1.97 -17.02
C THR A 33 -8.09 2.85 -16.98
N THR A 34 -7.76 3.53 -18.09
CA THR A 34 -6.96 4.75 -18.02
C THR A 34 -7.80 5.68 -17.16
N ALA A 35 -7.62 5.59 -15.85
CA ALA A 35 -8.18 6.52 -14.91
C ALA A 35 -7.83 7.90 -15.47
N PRO A 36 -8.80 8.83 -15.58
CA PRO A 36 -8.45 10.22 -15.87
C PRO A 36 -7.34 10.58 -14.89
N ASP A 37 -6.18 10.99 -15.40
CA ASP A 37 -4.89 11.12 -14.71
C ASP A 37 -5.08 11.10 -13.19
N GLY A 38 -4.86 9.93 -12.57
CA GLY A 38 -5.26 9.71 -11.17
C GLY A 38 -4.72 10.79 -10.23
N PHE A 39 -5.17 10.80 -8.97
CA PHE A 39 -4.77 11.83 -7.99
C PHE A 39 -3.24 12.06 -7.90
N THR A 40 -2.42 11.06 -8.28
CA THR A 40 -0.98 11.15 -8.49
C THR A 40 -0.61 10.78 -9.94
N HIS A 41 -0.19 11.77 -10.72
CA HIS A 41 0.10 11.60 -12.16
C HIS A 41 1.60 11.34 -12.44
N LYS A 42 2.49 11.53 -11.46
CA LYS A 42 3.94 11.27 -11.54
C LYS A 42 4.41 10.40 -10.38
N HIS A 43 5.21 9.37 -10.67
CA HIS A 43 5.80 8.48 -9.68
C HIS A 43 7.31 8.35 -9.91
N GLU A 44 8.09 9.06 -9.11
CA GLU A 44 9.54 9.08 -9.18
C GLU A 44 10.13 9.22 -7.76
N ALA A 45 11.42 8.96 -7.62
CA ALA A 45 12.08 9.06 -6.33
C ALA A 45 11.94 10.47 -5.73
N GLY A 46 11.58 10.54 -4.44
CA GLY A 46 11.39 11.81 -3.73
C GLY A 46 10.07 12.52 -4.03
N ARG A 47 9.11 11.88 -4.71
CA ARG A 47 7.77 12.44 -4.93
C ARG A 47 6.75 11.86 -3.95
N CYS A 48 5.90 12.73 -3.43
CA CYS A 48 4.84 12.37 -2.50
C CYS A 48 3.58 11.92 -3.24
N ALA A 49 2.74 11.16 -2.54
CA ALA A 49 1.39 10.79 -2.98
C ALA A 49 0.30 11.48 -2.14
N ILE A 50 0.63 11.81 -0.89
CA ILE A 50 -0.24 12.49 0.06
C ILE A 50 0.58 13.42 0.96
N ARG A 51 -0.04 14.52 1.40
CA ARG A 51 0.51 15.46 2.40
C ARG A 51 -0.62 16.25 3.07
N GLY A 52 -0.54 16.45 4.38
CA GLY A 52 -1.55 17.16 5.16
C GLY A 52 -2.90 16.45 5.25
N HIS A 53 -3.93 17.21 5.61
CA HIS A 53 -5.30 16.73 5.83
C HIS A 53 -6.34 17.62 5.12
N CYS A 54 -7.34 17.02 4.47
CA CYS A 54 -8.41 17.75 3.75
C CYS A 54 -9.76 17.71 4.47
N GLY A 55 -9.75 17.35 5.75
CA GLY A 55 -10.93 17.25 6.60
C GLY A 55 -11.36 15.83 6.91
N LYS A 56 -12.53 15.67 7.52
CA LYS A 56 -13.03 14.40 8.07
C LYS A 56 -14.18 13.85 7.26
N GLN A 57 -14.30 12.53 7.23
CA GLN A 57 -15.51 11.88 6.75
C GLN A 57 -16.56 11.83 7.88
N GLY A 58 -17.41 12.87 7.96
CA GLY A 58 -18.45 12.99 8.98
C GLY A 58 -17.97 13.46 10.35
N PHE A 59 -18.88 13.54 11.33
CA PHE A 59 -18.62 14.16 12.65
C PHE A 59 -17.68 13.34 13.55
N PHE A 60 -17.70 12.01 13.45
CA PHE A 60 -16.86 11.11 14.25
C PHE A 60 -15.67 10.53 13.46
N GLY A 61 -15.37 11.08 12.28
CA GLY A 61 -14.31 10.58 11.40
C GLY A 61 -12.91 11.07 11.78
N SER A 62 -11.88 10.31 11.39
CA SER A 62 -10.51 10.81 11.42
C SER A 62 -10.26 11.78 10.26
N ASP A 63 -9.20 12.58 10.36
CA ASP A 63 -8.77 13.43 9.25
C ASP A 63 -8.25 12.58 8.09
N LEU A 64 -8.75 12.87 6.90
CA LEU A 64 -8.35 12.21 5.67
C LEU A 64 -7.09 12.87 5.11
N PRO A 65 -6.12 12.08 4.63
CA PRO A 65 -4.95 12.63 3.95
C PRO A 65 -5.33 13.26 2.61
N CYS A 66 -4.77 14.43 2.30
CA CYS A 66 -4.93 15.04 0.98
C CYS A 66 -4.04 14.32 -0.04
N PRO A 67 -4.51 14.14 -1.28
CA PRO A 67 -3.61 13.88 -2.39
C PRO A 67 -2.60 15.01 -2.58
N ASP A 68 -1.35 14.65 -2.77
CA ASP A 68 -0.27 15.56 -3.10
C ASP A 68 0.69 14.84 -4.02
N ASN A 69 1.03 15.47 -5.15
CA ASN A 69 2.00 14.90 -6.09
C ASN A 69 3.25 15.78 -6.20
N GLY A 70 3.60 16.52 -5.14
CA GLY A 70 4.79 17.37 -5.05
C GLY A 70 6.05 16.59 -4.65
N LEU A 71 7.21 17.26 -4.66
CA LEU A 71 8.45 16.69 -4.13
C LEU A 71 8.41 16.69 -2.60
N ALA A 72 9.13 15.76 -1.98
CA ALA A 72 9.36 15.72 -0.55
C ALA A 72 10.19 16.93 -0.10
N GLU A 73 9.91 17.42 1.10
CA GLU A 73 10.52 18.64 1.64
C GLU A 73 11.31 18.33 2.92
N GLU A 74 12.30 19.16 3.21
CA GLU A 74 13.01 19.08 4.49
C GLU A 74 12.07 19.55 5.62
N PRO A 75 11.76 18.69 6.60
CA PRO A 75 10.91 19.03 7.73
C PRO A 75 11.65 19.94 8.72
N THR A 76 10.89 20.59 9.60
CA THR A 76 11.47 21.33 10.73
C THR A 76 12.15 20.39 11.72
N ALA A 77 13.07 20.91 12.55
CA ALA A 77 13.79 20.12 13.56
C ALA A 77 12.84 19.42 14.55
N ASP A 78 11.75 20.08 14.94
CA ASP A 78 10.74 19.50 15.84
C ASP A 78 9.97 18.36 15.15
N THR A 79 9.54 18.58 13.90
CA THR A 79 8.87 17.53 13.09
C THR A 79 9.79 16.33 12.91
N ARG A 80 11.08 16.55 12.63
CA ARG A 80 12.10 15.50 12.51
C ARG A 80 12.22 14.68 13.78
N LYS A 81 12.31 15.35 14.93
CA LYS A 81 12.39 14.70 16.23
C LYS A 81 11.15 13.84 16.51
N THR A 82 9.96 14.37 16.25
CA THR A 82 8.71 13.62 16.37
C THR A 82 8.70 12.40 15.44
N LEU A 83 9.10 12.57 14.17
CA LEU A 83 9.20 11.48 13.20
C LEU A 83 10.13 10.37 13.68
N MET A 84 11.33 10.71 14.15
CA MET A 84 12.28 9.72 14.67
C MET A 84 11.73 8.99 15.90
N SER A 85 11.00 9.69 16.77
CA SER A 85 10.41 9.07 17.97
C SER A 85 9.35 8.02 17.65
N ILE A 86 8.68 8.14 16.49
CA ILE A 86 7.60 7.23 16.06
C ILE A 86 8.14 6.16 15.13
N CYS A 87 9.01 6.53 14.19
CA CYS A 87 9.44 5.69 13.06
C CYS A 87 10.90 5.24 13.13
N GLY A 88 11.66 5.68 14.14
CA GLY A 88 13.05 5.31 14.40
C GLY A 88 14.10 6.11 13.63
N ASP A 89 15.38 5.85 13.93
CA ASP A 89 16.54 6.62 13.45
C ASP A 89 16.78 6.56 11.94
N LYS A 90 16.13 5.63 11.23
CA LYS A 90 16.14 5.57 9.76
C LYS A 90 15.66 6.88 9.11
N TRP A 91 14.92 7.70 9.84
CA TRP A 91 14.35 8.96 9.38
C TRP A 91 15.10 10.21 9.87
N ALA A 92 16.31 10.03 10.40
CA ALA A 92 17.15 11.11 10.92
C ALA A 92 17.50 12.17 9.87
N GLU A 93 17.54 11.78 8.60
CA GLU A 93 17.97 12.63 7.49
C GLU A 93 17.01 12.51 6.29
N GLY A 94 17.10 13.49 5.40
CA GLY A 94 16.44 13.48 4.10
C GLY A 94 15.00 13.97 4.09
N PRO A 95 14.46 14.30 2.92
CA PRO A 95 13.17 14.95 2.79
C PRO A 95 12.02 13.98 3.07
N VAL A 96 10.89 14.51 3.53
CA VAL A 96 9.70 13.72 3.90
C VAL A 96 8.41 14.29 3.31
N CYS A 97 7.37 13.47 3.31
CA CYS A 97 6.04 13.83 2.79
C CYS A 97 5.02 14.16 3.89
N CYS A 98 5.37 13.98 5.16
CA CYS A 98 4.46 14.17 6.30
C CYS A 98 4.65 15.54 6.96
N THR A 99 3.54 16.10 7.45
CA THR A 99 3.54 17.30 8.31
C THR A 99 3.51 16.91 9.79
N ASP A 100 3.79 17.87 10.67
CA ASP A 100 3.74 17.67 12.13
C ASP A 100 2.34 17.20 12.60
N GLU A 101 1.28 17.81 12.05
CA GLU A 101 -0.12 17.41 12.34
C GLU A 101 -0.39 15.95 11.97
N GLN A 102 0.08 15.51 10.79
CA GLN A 102 -0.05 14.11 10.34
C GLN A 102 0.69 13.14 11.27
N LEU A 103 1.87 13.55 11.78
CA LEU A 103 2.61 12.73 12.74
C LEU A 103 1.90 12.66 14.10
N GLY A 104 1.27 13.73 14.54
CA GLY A 104 0.42 13.75 15.74
C GLY A 104 -0.76 12.78 15.61
N ALA A 105 -1.47 12.82 14.48
CA ALA A 105 -2.56 11.90 14.19
C ALA A 105 -2.08 10.44 14.11
N LEU A 106 -0.94 10.20 13.44
CA LEU A 106 -0.31 8.88 13.37
C LEU A 106 0.04 8.34 14.76
N SER A 107 0.69 9.15 15.61
CA SER A 107 1.05 8.77 16.97
C SER A 107 -0.17 8.37 17.80
N SER A 108 -1.25 9.15 17.71
CA SER A 108 -2.52 8.84 18.41
C SER A 108 -3.12 7.51 17.94
N ASN A 109 -3.14 7.26 16.63
CA ASN A 109 -3.66 6.02 16.08
C ASN A 109 -2.82 4.80 16.46
N LEU A 110 -1.49 4.91 16.46
CA LEU A 110 -0.59 3.82 16.88
C LEU A 110 -0.75 3.51 18.37
N LYS A 111 -0.83 4.55 19.24
CA LYS A 111 -1.08 4.35 20.68
C LYS A 111 -2.38 3.58 20.96
N ARG A 112 -3.42 3.81 20.16
CA ARG A 112 -4.70 3.08 20.25
C ARG A 112 -4.60 1.64 19.75
N ALA A 113 -3.65 1.34 18.86
CA ALA A 113 -3.45 -0.02 18.35
C ALA A 113 -2.63 -0.90 19.31
N GLU A 114 -1.73 -0.29 20.07
CA GLU A 114 -0.84 -0.97 21.03
C GLU A 114 -1.46 -1.14 22.44
N SER A 115 -2.71 -0.71 22.64
CA SER A 115 -3.40 -0.73 23.94
C SER A 115 -4.23 -1.98 24.19
#